data_AF-A0A7R9TM35-F1
#
_entry.id   AF-A0A7R9TM35-F1
#
_cell.length_a   1.000
_cell.length_b   1.000
_cell.length_c   1.000
_cell.angle_alpha   90.00
_cell.angle_beta   90.00
_cell.angle_gamma   90.00
#
_symmetry.space_group_name_H-M   'P 1'
#
loop_
_entity.id
_entity.type
_entity.pdbx_description
1 polymer ?
#
loop_
_entity_poly.entity_id
_entity_poly.type
_entity_poly.pdbx_seq_one_letter_code
_entity_poly.pdbx_strand_id
1 'polypeptide(L)'
;AEHADALGGMLLVHSVAGGTGSGAGCAAAAALRDAFPAVNMLSCAVCPFESGEVAVQSYNALLTLDAVSAAADGIILQRNESLASLATSRYGVRSPALSDLNGLAADAIASCLAHSGASHAGCSHSSSPLRPLPDLCEHLCCHPAYKLLTPHVAPHVPHAARDFEKLHWPAVLKELRRSMEARAQNVHAANPRCAGGRAGGG
;
A
#
# COMPACT_ATOMS: atom_id res chain seq x y z
N ALA A 1 22.95 -2.69 7.61
CA ALA A 1 23.27 -3.87 6.78
C ALA A 1 24.38 -4.71 7.40
N GLU A 2 25.46 -4.10 7.92
CA GLU A 2 26.65 -4.80 8.44
C GLU A 2 26.44 -5.67 9.71
N HIS A 3 25.29 -5.55 10.37
CA HIS A 3 24.93 -6.33 11.56
C HIS A 3 23.99 -7.51 11.26
N ALA A 4 23.67 -7.76 9.99
CA ALA A 4 22.80 -8.86 9.58
C ALA A 4 23.56 -9.84 8.68
N ASP A 5 23.44 -11.14 8.95
CA ASP A 5 24.13 -12.19 8.18
C ASP A 5 23.64 -12.28 6.72
N ALA A 6 22.38 -11.89 6.47
CA ALA A 6 21.81 -11.78 5.12
C ALA A 6 20.71 -10.70 5.08
N LEU A 7 20.78 -9.81 4.10
CA LEU A 7 19.74 -8.81 3.87
C LEU A 7 18.60 -9.40 3.02
N GLY A 8 17.47 -9.69 3.67
CA GLY A 8 16.32 -10.33 3.02
C GLY A 8 15.56 -9.42 2.05
N GLY A 9 15.48 -8.13 2.35
CA GLY A 9 14.77 -7.10 1.57
C GLY A 9 14.79 -5.76 2.31
N MET A 10 14.43 -4.69 1.62
CA MET A 10 14.34 -3.33 2.18
C MET A 10 12.93 -2.78 2.05
N LEU A 11 12.44 -2.14 3.10
CA LEU A 11 11.18 -1.38 3.10
C LEU A 11 11.51 0.10 3.28
N LEU A 12 11.18 0.91 2.28
CA LEU A 12 11.27 2.37 2.37
C LEU A 12 9.89 2.93 2.66
N VAL A 13 9.72 3.69 3.75
CA VAL A 13 8.45 4.37 4.07
C VAL A 13 8.65 5.88 3.92
N HIS A 14 7.87 6.51 3.04
CA HIS A 14 8.00 7.95 2.77
C HIS A 14 6.66 8.57 2.36
N SER A 15 6.56 9.90 2.47
CA SER A 15 5.45 10.66 1.89
C SER A 15 5.80 11.14 0.48
N VAL A 16 4.79 11.32 -0.37
CA VAL A 16 5.00 11.70 -1.79
C VAL A 16 4.88 13.21 -2.03
N ALA A 17 4.22 13.94 -1.12
CA ALA A 17 3.86 15.35 -1.35
C ALA A 17 4.73 16.40 -0.64
N GLY A 18 5.44 16.02 0.43
CA GLY A 18 6.24 16.96 1.20
C GLY A 18 7.56 17.24 0.49
N GLY A 19 7.87 18.50 0.18
CA GLY A 19 9.08 18.86 -0.58
C GLY A 19 10.39 18.26 -0.04
N THR A 20 10.52 18.13 1.28
CA THR A 20 11.69 17.51 1.92
C THR A 20 11.59 15.98 1.97
N GLY A 21 10.43 15.45 2.40
CA GLY A 21 10.24 14.01 2.58
C GLY A 21 10.22 13.24 1.26
N SER A 22 9.67 13.84 0.21
CA SER A 22 9.58 13.25 -1.12
C SER A 22 10.94 13.28 -1.82
N GLY A 23 11.68 14.39 -1.73
CA GLY A 23 13.04 14.52 -2.28
C GLY A 23 14.08 13.65 -1.57
N ALA A 24 14.07 13.66 -0.22
CA ALA A 24 14.95 12.79 0.56
C ALA A 24 14.60 11.31 0.36
N GLY A 25 13.32 10.97 0.23
CA GLY A 25 12.86 9.62 -0.10
C GLY A 25 13.39 9.13 -1.45
N CYS A 26 13.34 9.96 -2.49
CA CYS A 26 13.91 9.65 -3.80
C CYS A 26 15.43 9.43 -3.73
N ALA A 27 16.16 10.34 -3.06
CA ALA A 27 17.60 10.24 -2.93
C ALA A 27 18.01 8.98 -2.14
N ALA A 28 17.28 8.66 -1.08
CA ALA A 28 17.48 7.44 -0.31
C ALA A 28 17.19 6.18 -1.14
N ALA A 29 16.10 6.16 -1.92
CA ALA A 29 15.76 5.04 -2.80
C ALA A 29 16.86 4.79 -3.84
N ALA A 30 17.36 5.85 -4.48
CA ALA A 30 18.44 5.77 -5.45
C ALA A 30 19.75 5.28 -4.79
N ALA A 31 20.16 5.88 -3.68
CA ALA A 31 21.36 5.49 -2.97
C ALA A 31 21.31 4.03 -2.47
N LEU A 32 20.15 3.58 -1.98
CA LEU A 32 19.96 2.19 -1.55
C LEU A 32 19.97 1.22 -2.73
N ARG A 33 19.42 1.61 -3.89
CA ARG A 33 19.48 0.79 -5.11
C ARG A 33 20.91 0.67 -5.62
N ASP A 34 21.67 1.77 -5.62
CA ASP A 34 23.07 1.77 -6.05
C ASP A 34 23.96 0.94 -5.12
N ALA A 35 23.73 1.03 -3.80
CA ALA A 35 24.47 0.25 -2.81
C ALA A 35 24.10 -1.23 -2.77
N PHE A 36 22.83 -1.57 -3.00
CA PHE A 36 22.29 -2.94 -2.89
C PHE A 36 21.42 -3.32 -4.11
N PRO A 37 22.01 -3.46 -5.31
CA PRO A 37 21.24 -3.69 -6.54
C PRO A 37 20.50 -5.02 -6.57
N ALA A 38 21.03 -6.06 -5.90
CA ALA A 38 20.46 -7.41 -5.86
C ALA A 38 19.38 -7.60 -4.78
N VAL A 39 19.12 -6.60 -3.95
CA VAL A 39 18.17 -6.70 -2.83
C VAL A 39 16.83 -6.10 -3.25
N ASN A 40 15.75 -6.85 -3.01
CA ASN A 40 14.40 -6.37 -3.30
C ASN A 40 14.03 -5.19 -2.39
N MET A 41 13.54 -4.12 -3.00
CA MET A 41 13.12 -2.90 -2.34
C MET A 41 11.64 -2.64 -2.58
N LEU A 42 10.87 -2.64 -1.50
CA LEU A 42 9.47 -2.24 -1.49
C LEU A 42 9.37 -0.82 -0.94
N SER A 43 8.72 0.08 -1.66
CA SER A 43 8.41 1.41 -1.15
C SER A 43 6.96 1.48 -0.65
N CYS A 44 6.73 2.08 0.51
CA CYS A 44 5.41 2.47 0.97
C CYS A 44 5.30 3.99 0.88
N ALA A 45 4.44 4.44 -0.03
CA ALA A 45 4.29 5.83 -0.42
C ALA A 45 2.93 6.36 0.08
N VAL A 46 2.97 7.33 0.98
CA VAL A 46 1.79 7.99 1.55
C VAL A 46 1.44 9.24 0.74
N CYS A 47 0.32 9.16 0.00
CA CYS A 47 -0.19 10.22 -0.87
C CYS A 47 -0.91 11.32 -0.06
N PRO A 48 -0.83 12.58 -0.52
CA PRO A 48 -1.49 13.71 0.12
C PRO A 48 -3.02 13.63 0.01
N PHE A 49 -3.71 14.54 0.70
CA PHE A 49 -5.12 14.84 0.45
C PHE A 49 -5.29 15.61 -0.86
N GLU A 50 -6.37 15.39 -1.62
CA GLU A 50 -6.66 16.20 -2.83
C GLU A 50 -6.90 17.67 -2.48
N SER A 51 -7.46 17.93 -1.29
CA SER A 51 -7.75 19.28 -0.80
C SER A 51 -6.85 19.64 0.38
N GLY A 52 -6.13 20.77 0.26
CA GLY A 52 -5.74 21.55 1.43
C GLY A 52 -4.26 21.74 1.76
N GLU A 53 -3.29 21.05 1.16
CA GLU A 53 -1.89 21.19 1.59
C GLU A 53 -1.09 22.17 0.73
N VAL A 54 -0.91 21.93 -0.58
CA VAL A 54 -0.17 22.83 -1.49
C VAL A 54 -0.62 22.65 -2.94
N ALA A 55 -0.80 23.73 -3.72
CA ALA A 55 -1.19 23.64 -5.14
C ALA A 55 -0.24 22.80 -6.02
N VAL A 56 1.05 22.71 -5.65
CA VAL A 56 2.07 21.93 -6.38
C VAL A 56 2.23 20.49 -5.88
N GLN A 57 1.43 20.06 -4.90
CA GLN A 57 1.57 18.73 -4.28
C GLN A 57 1.43 17.59 -5.30
N SER A 58 0.54 17.72 -6.28
CA SER A 58 0.31 16.70 -7.30
C SER A 58 1.51 16.55 -8.22
N TYR A 59 2.23 17.64 -8.49
CA TYR A 59 3.45 17.62 -9.29
C TYR A 59 4.59 16.94 -8.54
N ASN A 60 4.79 17.30 -7.26
CA ASN A 60 5.75 16.65 -6.40
C ASN A 60 5.46 15.15 -6.26
N ALA A 61 4.17 14.79 -6.10
CA ALA A 61 3.75 13.40 -5.99
C ALA A 61 4.09 12.60 -7.26
N LEU A 62 3.82 13.15 -8.44
CA LEU A 62 4.13 12.50 -9.72
C LEU A 62 5.64 12.33 -9.93
N LEU A 63 6.43 13.38 -9.71
CA LEU A 63 7.89 13.32 -9.85
C LEU A 63 8.52 12.32 -8.88
N THR A 64 8.09 12.35 -7.62
CA THR A 64 8.60 11.42 -6.61
C THR A 64 8.20 9.99 -6.94
N LEU A 65 6.97 9.75 -7.41
CA LEU A 65 6.53 8.42 -7.81
C LEU A 65 7.33 7.88 -8.99
N ASP A 66 7.61 8.71 -10.00
CA ASP A 66 8.44 8.35 -11.15
C ASP A 66 9.85 7.93 -10.70
N ALA A 67 10.53 8.79 -9.92
CA ALA A 67 11.86 8.52 -9.40
C ALA A 67 11.91 7.26 -8.51
N VAL A 68 10.94 7.08 -7.62
CA VAL A 68 10.86 5.89 -6.76
C VAL A 68 10.52 4.63 -7.56
N SER A 69 9.71 4.73 -8.62
CA SER A 69 9.35 3.58 -9.47
C SER A 69 10.53 3.03 -10.28
N ALA A 70 11.50 3.89 -10.61
CA ALA A 70 12.74 3.49 -11.25
C ALA A 70 13.66 2.73 -10.26
N ALA A 71 13.67 3.14 -8.99
CA ALA A 71 14.55 2.55 -7.97
C ALA A 71 13.93 1.33 -7.25
N ALA A 72 12.62 1.30 -7.00
CA ALA A 72 11.94 0.26 -6.23
C ALA A 72 11.40 -0.88 -7.11
N ASP A 73 11.29 -2.08 -6.53
CA ASP A 73 10.73 -3.27 -7.19
C ASP A 73 9.19 -3.30 -7.08
N GLY A 74 8.66 -2.74 -5.99
CA GLY A 74 7.23 -2.54 -5.78
C GLY A 74 6.95 -1.28 -4.99
N ILE A 75 5.75 -0.72 -5.16
CA ILE A 75 5.31 0.48 -4.44
C ILE A 75 3.90 0.24 -3.89
N ILE A 76 3.75 0.19 -2.57
CA ILE A 76 2.47 0.22 -1.88
C ILE A 76 2.02 1.68 -1.77
N LEU A 77 0.93 2.02 -2.45
CA LEU A 77 0.31 3.34 -2.38
C LEU A 77 -0.77 3.38 -1.31
N GLN A 78 -0.62 4.30 -0.37
CA GLN A 78 -1.62 4.59 0.66
C GLN A 78 -2.12 6.02 0.50
N ARG A 79 -3.44 6.20 0.39
CA ARG A 79 -4.05 7.53 0.22
C ARG A 79 -4.64 8.00 1.53
N ASN A 80 -4.25 9.19 1.98
CA ASN A 80 -4.76 9.78 3.20
C ASN A 80 -6.29 9.90 3.21
N GLU A 81 -6.92 10.18 2.07
CA GLU A 81 -8.39 10.23 1.96
C GLU A 81 -9.06 8.88 2.21
N SER A 82 -8.44 7.80 1.71
CA SER A 82 -8.98 6.45 1.91
C SER A 82 -8.83 6.04 3.38
N LEU A 83 -7.70 6.40 4.01
CA LEU A 83 -7.47 6.18 5.44
C LEU A 83 -8.41 7.05 6.29
N ALA A 84 -8.67 8.30 5.91
CA ALA A 84 -9.58 9.19 6.62
C ALA A 84 -11.03 8.72 6.52
N SER A 85 -11.46 8.32 5.32
CA SER A 85 -12.78 7.69 5.14
C SER A 85 -12.90 6.42 5.98
N LEU A 86 -11.84 5.63 6.09
CA LEU A 86 -11.84 4.41 6.92
C LEU A 86 -11.94 4.76 8.41
N ALA A 87 -11.14 5.71 8.90
CA ALA A 87 -11.17 6.20 10.28
C ALA A 87 -12.57 6.70 10.69
N THR A 88 -13.22 7.48 9.83
CA THR A 88 -14.55 8.01 10.11
C THR A 88 -15.64 6.94 10.01
N SER A 89 -15.62 6.12 8.95
CA SER A 89 -16.73 5.19 8.66
C SER A 89 -16.67 3.87 9.44
N ARG A 90 -15.48 3.41 9.86
CA ARG A 90 -15.29 2.14 10.57
C ARG A 90 -14.87 2.32 12.01
N TYR A 91 -14.00 3.29 12.28
CA TYR A 91 -13.49 3.54 13.65
C TYR A 91 -14.26 4.65 14.39
N GLY A 92 -15.22 5.31 13.73
CA GLY A 92 -16.09 6.31 14.36
C GLY A 92 -15.39 7.61 14.77
N VAL A 93 -14.19 7.87 14.22
CA VAL A 93 -13.41 9.07 14.53
C VAL A 93 -14.02 10.27 13.80
N ARG A 94 -14.54 11.26 14.55
CA ARG A 94 -15.26 12.41 13.98
C ARG A 94 -14.36 13.35 13.17
N SER A 95 -13.11 13.52 13.60
CA SER A 95 -12.12 14.39 12.97
C SER A 95 -10.77 13.68 12.97
N PRO A 96 -10.47 12.85 11.95
CA PRO A 96 -9.25 12.05 11.93
C PRO A 96 -8.01 12.94 11.87
N ALA A 97 -7.10 12.76 12.82
CA ALA A 97 -5.79 13.41 12.81
C ALA A 97 -4.77 12.55 12.04
N LEU A 98 -3.66 13.16 11.61
CA LEU A 98 -2.58 12.43 10.93
C LEU A 98 -2.03 11.25 11.76
N SER A 99 -2.05 11.35 13.09
CA SER A 99 -1.67 10.24 13.97
C SER A 99 -2.57 9.02 13.79
N ASP A 100 -3.88 9.22 13.63
CA ASP A 100 -4.84 8.13 13.44
C ASP A 100 -4.64 7.48 12.07
N LEU A 101 -4.40 8.29 11.04
CA LEU A 101 -4.12 7.81 9.69
C LEU A 101 -2.81 7.02 9.64
N ASN A 102 -1.77 7.50 10.32
CA ASN A 102 -0.50 6.79 10.42
C ASN A 102 -0.63 5.45 11.15
N GLY A 103 -1.50 5.36 12.17
CA GLY A 103 -1.83 4.10 12.82
C GLY A 103 -2.46 3.10 11.84
N LEU A 104 -3.47 3.54 11.08
CA LEU A 104 -4.11 2.70 10.06
C LEU A 104 -3.17 2.33 8.91
N ALA A 105 -2.30 3.25 8.49
CA ALA A 105 -1.25 3.03 7.50
C ALA A 105 -0.25 1.96 7.96
N ALA A 106 0.22 2.07 9.21
CA ALA A 106 1.13 1.11 9.82
C ALA A 106 0.47 -0.27 9.97
N ASP A 107 -0.78 -0.34 10.43
CA ASP A 107 -1.55 -1.59 10.51
C ASP A 107 -1.69 -2.25 9.13
N ALA A 108 -1.90 -1.46 8.07
CA ALA A 108 -2.01 -1.99 6.72
C ALA A 108 -0.67 -2.55 6.22
N ILE A 109 0.44 -1.84 6.45
CA ILE A 109 1.79 -2.32 6.12
C ILE A 109 2.10 -3.59 6.90
N ALA A 110 1.83 -3.59 8.21
CA ALA A 110 2.03 -4.73 9.08
C ALA A 110 1.21 -5.93 8.61
N SER A 111 -0.04 -5.73 8.19
CA SER A 111 -0.89 -6.80 7.65
C SER A 111 -0.38 -7.36 6.32
N CYS A 112 0.17 -6.51 5.44
CA CYS A 112 0.77 -6.97 4.19
C CYS A 112 2.08 -7.75 4.41
N LEU A 113 2.85 -7.37 5.42
CA LEU A 113 4.14 -8.00 5.75
C LEU A 113 4.00 -9.16 6.76
N ALA A 114 2.85 -9.26 7.44
CA ALA A 114 2.51 -10.36 8.32
C ALA A 114 2.37 -11.63 7.48
N HIS A 115 3.43 -12.42 7.47
CA HIS A 115 3.39 -13.74 6.90
C HIS A 115 2.38 -14.60 7.66
N SER A 116 1.55 -15.36 6.94
CA SER A 116 0.73 -16.41 7.53
C SER A 116 1.66 -17.53 8.01
N GLY A 117 2.16 -17.41 9.24
CA GLY A 117 2.97 -18.42 9.92
C GLY A 117 2.26 -19.76 10.16
N ALA A 118 1.13 -20.02 9.50
CA ALA A 118 0.60 -21.36 9.36
C ALA A 118 1.51 -22.14 8.42
N SER A 119 2.62 -22.63 8.98
CA SER A 119 3.18 -23.93 8.63
C SER A 119 2.02 -24.92 8.65
N HIS A 120 1.30 -25.07 7.54
CA HIS A 120 0.41 -26.19 7.37
C HIS A 120 1.35 -27.40 7.38
N ALA A 121 1.31 -28.16 8.48
CA ALA A 121 2.17 -29.28 8.80
C ALA A 121 1.94 -30.49 7.85
N GLY A 122 1.76 -30.24 6.56
CA GLY A 122 1.45 -31.24 5.53
C GLY A 122 2.08 -30.99 4.16
N CYS A 123 2.80 -29.88 3.93
CA CYS A 123 3.48 -29.63 2.65
C CYS A 123 5.01 -29.62 2.86
N SER A 124 5.60 -30.81 2.98
CA SER A 124 7.04 -31.04 3.23
C SER A 124 7.97 -30.73 2.04
N HIS A 125 7.64 -29.76 1.16
CA HIS A 125 8.39 -29.55 -0.09
C HIS A 125 8.93 -28.13 -0.32
N SER A 126 8.84 -27.21 0.65
CA SER A 126 9.56 -25.94 0.57
C SER A 126 10.17 -25.57 1.92
N SER A 127 11.42 -25.98 2.10
CA SER A 127 12.28 -25.63 3.24
C SER A 127 12.94 -24.25 3.04
N SER A 128 12.37 -23.38 2.20
CA SER A 128 12.95 -22.07 1.94
C SER A 128 12.69 -21.13 3.11
N PRO A 129 13.70 -20.35 3.56
CA PRO A 129 13.49 -19.34 4.59
C PRO A 129 12.42 -18.35 4.12
N LEU A 130 11.52 -17.95 5.02
CA LEU A 130 10.43 -17.01 4.74
C LEU A 130 11.00 -15.65 4.33
N ARG A 131 10.63 -15.17 3.14
CA ARG A 131 11.12 -13.88 2.61
C ARG A 131 9.93 -13.01 2.19
N PRO A 132 9.17 -12.44 3.14
CA PRO A 132 7.90 -11.76 2.86
C PRO A 132 8.03 -10.63 1.83
N LEU A 133 9.10 -9.85 1.89
CA LEU A 133 9.34 -8.75 0.95
C LEU A 133 9.66 -9.24 -0.48
N PRO A 134 10.67 -10.10 -0.69
CA PRO A 134 10.92 -10.74 -1.99
C PRO A 134 9.70 -11.45 -2.57
N ASP A 135 9.00 -12.26 -1.76
CA ASP A 135 7.88 -13.06 -2.23
C ASP A 135 6.74 -12.15 -2.73
N LEU A 136 6.44 -11.05 -2.01
CA LEU A 136 5.46 -10.07 -2.46
C LEU A 136 5.87 -9.41 -3.78
N CYS A 137 7.13 -9.01 -3.93
CA CYS A 137 7.60 -8.36 -5.15
C CYS A 137 7.56 -9.32 -6.34
N GLU A 138 7.99 -10.57 -6.16
CA GLU A 138 8.02 -11.58 -7.22
C GLU A 138 6.61 -11.94 -7.71
N HIS A 139 5.66 -12.12 -6.77
CA HIS A 139 4.30 -12.54 -7.12
C HIS A 139 3.40 -11.38 -7.58
N LEU A 140 3.58 -10.18 -7.02
CA LEU A 140 2.68 -9.04 -7.28
C LEU A 140 3.25 -8.03 -8.27
N CYS A 141 4.57 -7.95 -8.42
CA CYS A 141 5.26 -6.99 -9.30
C CYS A 141 6.02 -7.72 -10.43
N CYS A 142 5.38 -8.73 -11.04
CA CYS A 142 5.98 -9.57 -12.07
C CYS A 142 6.30 -8.84 -13.39
N HIS A 143 5.76 -7.62 -13.58
CA HIS A 143 6.01 -6.79 -14.75
C HIS A 143 6.54 -5.41 -14.33
N PRO A 144 7.65 -4.92 -14.93
CA PRO A 144 8.30 -3.68 -14.50
C PRO A 144 7.43 -2.43 -14.64
N ALA A 145 6.43 -2.44 -15.52
CA ALA A 145 5.46 -1.34 -15.66
C ALA A 145 4.29 -1.38 -14.64
N TYR A 146 4.09 -2.50 -13.92
CA TYR A 146 2.96 -2.69 -13.02
C TYR A 146 3.43 -2.95 -11.58
N LYS A 147 4.15 -1.96 -11.03
CA LYS A 147 4.73 -2.03 -9.67
C LYS A 147 3.89 -1.36 -8.60
N LEU A 148 2.79 -0.69 -8.98
CA LEU A 148 1.93 0.04 -8.06
C LEU A 148 0.90 -0.89 -7.42
N LEU A 149 1.05 -1.13 -6.13
CA LEU A 149 0.19 -1.97 -5.31
C LEU A 149 -0.73 -1.10 -4.46
N THR A 150 -1.99 -1.51 -4.34
CA THR A 150 -2.93 -0.91 -3.38
C THR A 150 -3.25 -1.96 -2.31
N PRO A 151 -2.97 -1.69 -1.03
CA PRO A 151 -3.30 -2.62 0.03
C PRO A 151 -4.81 -2.58 0.30
N HIS A 152 -5.42 -3.78 0.39
CA HIS A 152 -6.78 -3.96 0.89
C HIS A 152 -6.69 -4.87 2.12
N VAL A 153 -6.99 -4.30 3.28
CA VAL A 153 -6.91 -5.00 4.56
C VAL A 153 -8.31 -5.19 5.10
N ALA A 154 -8.57 -6.31 5.74
CA ALA A 154 -9.78 -6.61 6.48
C ALA A 154 -9.43 -7.70 7.51
N PRO A 155 -10.11 -7.77 8.66
CA PRO A 155 -11.28 -6.97 9.04
C PRO A 155 -10.92 -5.60 9.63
N HIS A 156 -11.83 -4.64 9.52
CA HIS A 156 -11.70 -3.33 10.19
C HIS A 156 -12.54 -3.30 11.47
N VAL A 157 -12.03 -3.91 12.53
CA VAL A 157 -12.71 -3.97 13.82
C VAL A 157 -12.11 -2.95 14.79
N PRO A 158 -12.90 -2.02 15.35
CA PRO A 158 -12.45 -1.14 16.43
C PRO A 158 -11.90 -1.96 17.60
N HIS A 159 -10.83 -1.48 18.25
CA HIS A 159 -10.19 -2.22 19.35
C HIS A 159 -11.17 -2.67 20.44
N ALA A 160 -12.17 -1.85 20.77
CA ALA A 160 -13.19 -2.17 21.78
C ALA A 160 -14.14 -3.32 21.38
N ALA A 161 -14.27 -3.63 20.08
CA ALA A 161 -15.17 -4.65 19.56
C ALA A 161 -14.46 -5.95 19.16
N ARG A 162 -13.11 -5.97 19.16
CA ARG A 162 -12.30 -7.12 18.69
C ARG A 162 -12.63 -8.41 19.43
N ASP A 163 -12.84 -8.34 20.74
CA ASP A 163 -13.08 -9.54 21.58
C ASP A 163 -14.50 -10.12 21.41
N PHE A 164 -15.43 -9.33 20.88
CA PHE A 164 -16.84 -9.71 20.74
C PHE A 164 -17.18 -10.12 19.30
N GLU A 165 -16.33 -9.80 18.33
CA GLU A 165 -16.61 -10.03 16.92
C GLU A 165 -16.17 -11.43 16.49
N LYS A 166 -17.14 -12.29 16.20
CA LYS A 166 -16.88 -13.63 15.64
C LYS A 166 -16.53 -13.51 14.16
N LEU A 167 -15.23 -13.46 13.89
CA LEU A 167 -14.72 -13.35 12.54
C LEU A 167 -14.78 -14.68 11.79
N HIS A 168 -15.62 -14.75 10.77
CA HIS A 168 -15.70 -15.88 9.86
C HIS A 168 -15.13 -15.50 8.49
N TRP A 169 -14.32 -16.39 7.90
CA TRP A 169 -13.69 -16.14 6.58
C TRP A 169 -14.67 -15.65 5.49
N PRO A 170 -15.87 -16.22 5.32
CA PRO A 170 -16.82 -15.72 4.32
C PRO A 170 -17.23 -14.25 4.53
N ALA A 171 -17.31 -13.79 5.78
CA ALA A 171 -17.64 -12.40 6.09
C ALA A 171 -16.49 -11.46 5.70
N VAL A 172 -15.25 -11.83 6.03
CA VAL A 172 -14.05 -11.07 5.67
C VAL A 172 -13.89 -10.99 4.15
N LEU A 173 -14.06 -12.10 3.43
CA LEU A 173 -13.99 -12.12 1.96
C LEU A 173 -15.07 -11.23 1.33
N LYS A 174 -16.27 -11.24 1.91
CA LYS A 174 -17.37 -10.38 1.45
C LYS A 174 -17.05 -8.90 1.69
N GLU A 175 -16.42 -8.56 2.80
CA GLU A 175 -15.96 -7.20 3.07
C GLU A 175 -14.87 -6.76 2.09
N LEU A 176 -13.84 -7.59 1.89
CA LEU A 176 -12.76 -7.33 0.93
C LEU A 176 -13.31 -7.11 -0.48
N ARG A 177 -14.21 -8.00 -0.93
CA ARG A 177 -14.85 -7.87 -2.23
C ARG A 177 -15.61 -6.55 -2.37
N ARG A 178 -16.40 -6.18 -1.38
CA ARG A 178 -17.13 -4.90 -1.37
C ARG A 178 -16.19 -3.70 -1.40
N SER A 179 -15.08 -3.76 -0.66
CA SER A 179 -14.05 -2.71 -0.64
C SER A 179 -13.41 -2.54 -2.03
N MET A 180 -13.08 -3.65 -2.70
CA MET A 180 -12.52 -3.64 -4.06
C MET A 180 -13.53 -3.11 -5.09
N GLU A 181 -14.79 -3.55 -5.03
CA GLU A 181 -15.87 -3.12 -5.93
C GLU A 181 -16.16 -1.61 -5.79
N ALA A 182 -16.27 -1.11 -4.55
CA ALA A 182 -16.49 0.32 -4.29
C ALA A 182 -15.35 1.19 -4.85
N ARG A 183 -14.11 0.69 -4.81
CA ARG A 183 -12.96 1.40 -5.38
C ARG A 183 -12.98 1.40 -6.91
N ALA A 184 -13.34 0.30 -7.55
CA ALA A 184 -13.46 0.23 -9.01
C ALA A 184 -14.50 1.24 -9.54
N GLN A 185 -15.60 1.42 -8.80
CA GLN A 185 -16.63 2.42 -9.10
C GLN A 185 -16.12 3.85 -8.91
N ASN A 186 -15.37 4.12 -7.85
CA ASN A 186 -14.78 5.45 -7.62
C ASN A 186 -13.75 5.84 -8.69
N VAL A 187 -12.96 4.89 -9.20
CA VAL A 187 -12.04 5.15 -10.33
C VAL A 187 -12.82 5.48 -11.61
N HIS A 188 -13.93 4.80 -11.88
CA HIS A 188 -14.81 5.13 -13.01
C HIS A 188 -15.48 6.50 -12.85
N ALA A 189 -15.94 6.84 -11.65
CA ALA A 189 -16.55 8.14 -11.35
C ALA A 189 -15.54 9.30 -11.49
N ALA A 190 -14.28 9.08 -11.14
CA ALA A 190 -13.20 10.06 -11.29
C ALA A 190 -12.74 10.26 -12.74
N ASN A 191 -13.11 9.37 -13.67
CA ASN A 191 -12.77 9.49 -15.09
C ASN A 191 -14.02 9.37 -16.00
N PRO A 192 -14.85 10.43 -16.10
CA PRO A 192 -16.09 10.41 -16.88
C PRO A 192 -15.86 10.21 -18.39
N ARG A 193 -14.63 10.37 -18.89
CA ARG A 193 -14.29 10.15 -20.31
C ARG A 193 -14.29 8.67 -20.72
N CYS A 194 -14.12 7.73 -19.79
CA CYS A 194 -14.18 6.30 -20.08
C CYS A 194 -15.61 5.73 -20.08
N ALA A 195 -16.60 6.48 -19.55
CA ALA A 195 -17.99 6.05 -19.46
C ALA A 195 -18.82 6.30 -20.75
N GLY A 196 -18.30 7.08 -21.70
CA GLY A 196 -19.03 7.55 -22.90
C GLY A 196 -18.76 6.77 -24.21
N GLY A 197 -18.19 5.56 -24.14
CA GLY A 197 -17.84 4.76 -25.31
C GLY A 197 -18.94 3.81 -25.80
N ARG A 198 -20.22 4.19 -25.77
CA ARG A 198 -21.29 3.42 -26.42
C ARG A 198 -22.51 4.29 -26.72
N ALA A 199 -23.02 4.13 -27.94
CA ALA A 199 -24.20 4.75 -28.55
C ALA A 199 -23.99 6.12 -29.23
N GLY A 200 -23.75 6.05 -30.54
CA GLY A 200 -23.72 7.20 -31.44
C GLY A 200 -23.43 6.79 -32.89
N GLY A 201 -24.14 5.77 -33.39
CA GLY A 201 -24.15 5.40 -34.80
C GLY A 201 -25.59 5.39 -35.29
N GLY A 202 -26.02 6.53 -35.85
CA GLY A 202 -27.20 6.66 -36.69
C GLY A 202 -26.77 6.82 -38.14
#